data_AF-A0A832I6X4-F1
#
_entry.id   AF-A0A832I6X4-F1
#
_cell.length_a   1.000
_cell.length_b   1.000
_cell.length_c   1.000
_cell.angle_alpha   90.00
_cell.angle_beta   90.00
_cell.angle_gamma   90.00
#
_symmetry.space_group_name_H-M   'P 1'
#
loop_
_entity.id
_entity.type
_entity.pdbx_description
1 polymer ?
#
loop_
_entity_poly.entity_id
_entity_poly.type
_entity_poly.pdbx_seq_one_letter_code
_entity_poly.pdbx_strand_id
1 'polypeptide(L)'
;MTTFVRLGRLRATLAHVALAALLGLLVHGPAAANELGAGGRPTGLVFHGPEETLAKFCARDTDGRLWLELPGGLRFELVTSVDDPAISNPGDGAFFPFDVAEVRAALAGVAFPLSDLRADVFVLPYPRRTSLESAAGPGLILLSPGTRRIAREQQHAEFVHELGHVVQYQMLPDADGGRWAQYRALRGIADPAYGPSSPHADRPHEIFAEDFRALFGGALARYSGTIENAELAHPEQVPGLAEFMWSLAERGPSQLAFEAWPNPSRGAVRFARSGGAAVPVDVFDATGRRIATLAPVALGAVTYWSWNGLGADGRPAPPGVLFARPREPGAAAARIVVAR
;
A
#
# COMPACT_ATOMS: atom_id res chain seq x y z
N MET A 1 -21.36 -75.50 -37.08
CA MET A 1 -20.09 -76.24 -36.92
C MET A 1 -19.36 -75.65 -35.73
N THR A 2 -19.45 -76.38 -34.63
CA THR A 2 -18.85 -76.14 -33.32
C THR A 2 -17.55 -76.94 -33.25
N THR A 3 -16.42 -76.36 -32.86
CA THR A 3 -15.30 -77.05 -32.17
C THR A 3 -14.31 -75.99 -31.65
N PHE A 4 -14.17 -75.83 -30.33
CA PHE A 4 -13.10 -76.41 -29.46
C PHE A 4 -11.69 -75.85 -29.76
N VAL A 5 -10.76 -75.56 -28.85
CA VAL A 5 -10.67 -75.44 -27.39
C VAL A 5 -9.20 -75.12 -27.06
N ARG A 6 -8.98 -74.32 -26.00
CA ARG A 6 -7.87 -74.33 -25.02
C ARG A 6 -6.37 -74.23 -25.38
N LEU A 7 -5.75 -73.34 -24.57
CA LEU A 7 -4.53 -73.45 -23.75
C LEU A 7 -3.18 -73.89 -24.35
N GLY A 8 -2.15 -73.11 -24.00
CA GLY A 8 -0.79 -73.62 -23.84
C GLY A 8 0.19 -72.56 -23.35
N ARG A 9 0.55 -72.63 -22.06
CA ARG A 9 1.59 -71.85 -21.38
C ARG A 9 2.99 -72.48 -21.60
N LEU A 10 4.02 -71.74 -21.14
CA LEU A 10 5.38 -72.15 -20.73
C LEU A 10 6.49 -71.86 -21.76
N ARG A 11 7.72 -71.45 -21.42
CA ARG A 11 8.40 -70.79 -20.28
C ARG A 11 9.91 -70.87 -20.62
N ALA A 12 10.65 -69.80 -20.31
CA ALA A 12 12.10 -69.76 -19.99
C ALA A 12 13.09 -70.07 -21.14
N THR A 13 14.32 -69.55 -21.21
CA THR A 13 15.32 -69.32 -20.15
C THR A 13 16.50 -68.46 -20.70
N LEU A 14 17.01 -67.53 -19.85
CA LEU A 14 18.42 -67.19 -19.52
C LEU A 14 19.46 -66.76 -20.61
N ALA A 15 20.50 -65.95 -20.36
CA ALA A 15 20.81 -64.84 -19.44
C ALA A 15 22.27 -64.33 -19.68
N HIS A 16 22.57 -63.11 -19.18
CA HIS A 16 23.87 -62.45 -18.90
C HIS A 16 24.57 -61.71 -20.07
N VAL A 17 24.92 -60.42 -19.96
CA VAL A 17 25.94 -59.85 -19.04
C VAL A 17 25.57 -58.45 -18.49
N ALA A 18 25.87 -58.28 -17.19
CA ALA A 18 25.92 -57.10 -16.29
C ALA A 18 26.96 -56.02 -16.74
N LEU A 19 27.16 -54.81 -16.22
CA LEU A 19 26.69 -53.96 -15.11
C LEU A 19 27.46 -52.63 -15.28
N ALA A 20 26.79 -51.48 -15.12
CA ALA A 20 27.41 -50.27 -14.56
C ALA A 20 26.30 -49.40 -13.94
N ALA A 21 26.28 -49.39 -12.60
CA ALA A 21 25.51 -48.50 -11.73
C ALA A 21 26.08 -47.06 -11.83
N LEU A 22 25.46 -45.97 -11.35
CA LEU A 22 24.94 -45.73 -10.00
C LEU A 22 24.38 -44.27 -9.91
N LEU A 23 23.50 -44.01 -8.93
CA LEU A 23 22.91 -42.73 -8.44
C LEU A 23 21.77 -42.10 -9.26
N GLY A 24 20.59 -41.77 -8.72
CA GLY A 24 20.11 -41.82 -7.34
C GLY A 24 18.60 -41.56 -7.27
N LEU A 25 17.96 -42.20 -6.29
CA LEU A 25 16.58 -41.97 -5.85
C LEU A 25 16.45 -40.59 -5.20
N LEU A 26 15.48 -39.76 -5.62
CA LEU A 26 14.82 -38.79 -4.76
C LEU A 26 13.35 -38.58 -5.17
N VAL A 27 12.46 -39.11 -4.31
CA VAL A 27 11.23 -38.50 -3.76
C VAL A 27 10.41 -37.59 -4.70
N HIS A 28 9.20 -38.06 -5.05
CA HIS A 28 8.10 -37.20 -5.51
C HIS A 28 7.56 -36.38 -4.33
N GLY A 29 7.82 -35.07 -4.32
CA GLY A 29 7.11 -34.08 -3.52
C GLY A 29 6.03 -33.37 -4.35
N PRO A 30 4.97 -32.80 -3.73
CA PRO A 30 3.88 -32.19 -4.46
C PRO A 30 4.32 -30.85 -5.08
N ALA A 31 3.75 -30.55 -6.25
CA ALA A 31 4.01 -29.36 -7.03
C ALA A 31 3.76 -28.08 -6.21
N ALA A 32 4.83 -27.32 -6.00
CA ALA A 32 4.79 -25.93 -5.57
C ALA A 32 5.77 -25.13 -6.44
N ALA A 33 5.33 -23.95 -6.85
CA ALA A 33 6.07 -22.90 -7.53
C ALA A 33 6.46 -23.14 -9.00
N ASN A 34 5.59 -22.71 -9.91
CA ASN A 34 6.04 -22.13 -11.18
C ASN A 34 4.98 -21.19 -11.78
N GLU A 35 4.88 -19.98 -11.24
CA GLU A 35 4.31 -18.83 -11.95
C GLU A 35 5.27 -17.64 -11.82
N LEU A 36 6.41 -17.75 -12.53
CA LEU A 36 7.26 -16.62 -12.89
C LEU A 36 7.29 -16.58 -14.42
N GLY A 37 6.50 -15.67 -15.00
CA GLY A 37 6.37 -15.57 -16.45
C GLY A 37 5.49 -14.44 -16.95
N ALA A 38 5.52 -13.26 -16.33
CA ALA A 38 5.05 -12.03 -16.97
C ALA A 38 6.11 -10.94 -16.75
N GLY A 39 6.80 -10.59 -17.83
CA GLY A 39 7.92 -9.65 -17.86
C GLY A 39 7.51 -8.19 -17.63
N GLY A 40 7.04 -7.87 -16.43
CA GLY A 40 6.99 -6.50 -15.93
C GLY A 40 8.37 -6.10 -15.40
N ARG A 41 8.84 -4.89 -15.71
CA ARG A 41 9.92 -4.27 -14.91
C ARG A 41 9.50 -4.38 -13.43
N PRO A 42 10.38 -4.79 -12.50
CA PRO A 42 10.01 -4.82 -11.09
C PRO A 42 9.64 -3.40 -10.68
N THR A 43 8.34 -3.15 -10.48
CA THR A 43 7.90 -1.99 -9.74
C THR A 43 8.49 -2.11 -8.35
N GLY A 44 8.86 -1.01 -7.71
CA GLY A 44 9.32 -1.06 -6.32
C GLY A 44 8.16 -1.17 -5.32
N LEU A 45 7.08 -1.82 -5.72
CA LEU A 45 5.92 -2.13 -4.88
C LEU A 45 6.15 -3.49 -4.22
N VAL A 46 6.20 -3.51 -2.90
CA VAL A 46 6.39 -4.72 -2.10
C VAL A 46 5.04 -5.10 -1.51
N PHE A 47 4.64 -6.36 -1.64
CA PHE A 47 3.32 -6.84 -1.19
C PHE A 47 3.46 -7.79 0.00
N HIS A 48 2.69 -7.53 1.04
CA HIS A 48 2.57 -8.35 2.23
C HIS A 48 1.14 -8.91 2.33
N GLY A 49 1.00 -10.23 2.18
CA GLY A 49 -0.28 -10.91 2.31
C GLY A 49 -0.77 -10.94 3.77
N PRO A 50 -2.04 -11.29 4.02
CA PRO A 50 -2.62 -11.22 5.37
C PRO A 50 -1.90 -12.12 6.39
N GLU A 51 -1.43 -13.30 5.98
CA GLU A 51 -0.67 -14.21 6.85
C GLU A 51 0.73 -13.66 7.16
N GLU A 52 1.41 -13.08 6.17
CA GLU A 52 2.71 -12.45 6.37
C GLU A 52 2.58 -11.21 7.27
N THR A 53 1.57 -10.36 7.00
CA THR A 53 1.23 -9.20 7.82
C THR A 53 1.03 -9.62 9.26
N LEU A 54 0.19 -10.64 9.51
CA LEU A 54 -0.06 -11.14 10.86
C LEU A 54 1.20 -11.71 11.54
N ALA A 55 2.01 -12.46 10.81
CA ALA A 55 3.15 -13.17 11.39
C ALA A 55 4.37 -12.28 11.66
N LYS A 56 4.63 -11.31 10.78
CA LYS A 56 5.85 -10.49 10.82
C LYS A 56 5.63 -9.07 11.32
N PHE A 57 4.41 -8.57 11.17
CA PHE A 57 4.10 -7.16 11.43
C PHE A 57 3.02 -7.00 12.49
N CYS A 58 2.55 -8.07 13.13
CA CYS A 58 1.61 -7.95 14.25
C CYS A 58 2.18 -8.54 15.54
N ALA A 59 1.88 -7.88 16.66
CA ALA A 59 2.23 -8.35 17.99
C ALA A 59 1.04 -8.17 18.94
N ARG A 60 0.91 -9.07 19.94
CA ARG A 60 -0.05 -8.89 21.03
C ARG A 60 0.61 -8.17 22.20
N ASP A 61 -0.13 -7.27 22.84
CA ASP A 61 0.29 -6.71 24.12
C ASP A 61 -0.11 -7.61 25.31
N THR A 62 0.22 -7.16 26.52
CA THR A 62 -0.09 -7.87 27.77
C THR A 62 -1.58 -8.03 28.04
N ASP A 63 -2.42 -7.18 27.46
CA ASP A 63 -3.88 -7.23 27.57
C ASP A 63 -4.49 -8.11 26.47
N GLY A 64 -3.66 -8.74 25.65
CA GLY A 64 -4.06 -9.60 24.53
C GLY A 64 -4.53 -8.84 23.29
N ARG A 65 -4.47 -7.50 23.27
CA ARG A 65 -4.84 -6.71 22.08
C ARG A 65 -3.83 -6.93 20.97
N LEU A 66 -4.32 -7.09 19.74
CA LEU A 66 -3.47 -7.27 18.57
C LEU A 66 -3.12 -5.91 17.98
N TRP A 67 -1.85 -5.69 17.67
CA TRP A 67 -1.34 -4.46 17.10
C TRP A 67 -0.58 -4.74 15.82
N LEU A 68 -0.91 -4.02 14.76
CA LEU A 68 -0.08 -3.90 13.57
C LEU A 68 1.07 -2.92 13.88
N GLU A 69 2.30 -3.38 13.73
CA GLU A 69 3.57 -2.69 13.97
C GLU A 69 4.32 -2.57 12.64
N LEU A 70 4.12 -1.45 11.95
CA LEU A 70 4.81 -1.17 10.70
C LEU A 70 6.21 -0.63 10.95
N PRO A 71 7.13 -0.86 9.99
CA PRO A 71 8.42 -0.20 9.95
C PRO A 71 8.29 1.32 10.08
N GLY A 72 9.24 1.91 10.80
CA GLY A 72 9.17 3.30 11.24
C GLY A 72 8.47 3.46 12.58
N GLY A 73 7.77 2.45 13.12
CA GLY A 73 7.13 2.49 14.44
C GLY A 73 5.66 2.87 14.41
N LEU A 74 4.99 2.68 13.28
CA LEU A 74 3.55 2.93 13.19
C LEU A 74 2.84 1.78 13.88
N ARG A 75 1.96 2.11 14.82
CA ARG A 75 1.20 1.10 15.53
C ARG A 75 -0.29 1.36 15.38
N PHE A 76 -1.04 0.32 15.01
CA PHE A 76 -2.50 0.38 14.93
C PHE A 76 -3.09 -0.79 15.70
N GLU A 77 -4.02 -0.51 16.60
CA GLU A 77 -4.79 -1.58 17.23
C GLU A 77 -5.68 -2.21 16.15
N LEU A 78 -5.67 -3.53 16.08
CA LEU A 78 -6.47 -4.31 15.16
C LEU A 78 -7.71 -4.86 15.88
N VAL A 79 -8.86 -4.73 15.23
CA VAL A 79 -10.12 -5.26 15.73
C VAL A 79 -10.24 -6.72 15.31
N THR A 80 -10.09 -7.64 16.25
CA THR A 80 -10.01 -9.08 15.95
C THR A 80 -11.35 -9.82 16.03
N SER A 81 -12.43 -9.12 16.39
CA SER A 81 -13.80 -9.67 16.42
C SER A 81 -14.76 -8.75 15.69
N VAL A 82 -15.69 -9.34 14.92
CA VAL A 82 -16.79 -8.60 14.28
C VAL A 82 -17.86 -8.16 15.28
N ASP A 83 -17.87 -8.73 16.49
CA ASP A 83 -18.75 -8.32 17.59
C ASP A 83 -18.19 -7.13 18.39
N ASP A 84 -16.99 -6.66 18.03
CA ASP A 84 -16.38 -5.52 18.68
C ASP A 84 -17.24 -4.25 18.46
N PRO A 85 -17.44 -3.40 19.50
CA PRO A 85 -18.25 -2.18 19.38
C PRO A 85 -17.81 -1.20 18.30
N ALA A 86 -16.56 -1.28 17.81
CA ALA A 86 -16.09 -0.49 16.68
C ALA A 86 -16.72 -0.93 15.34
N ILE A 87 -17.23 -2.16 15.24
CA ILE A 87 -17.85 -2.70 14.02
C ILE A 87 -19.35 -2.46 14.05
N SER A 88 -19.83 -1.53 13.23
CA SER A 88 -21.26 -1.20 13.14
C SER A 88 -22.09 -2.23 12.37
N ASN A 89 -21.47 -2.97 11.44
CA ASN A 89 -22.12 -4.01 10.63
C ASN A 89 -21.25 -5.27 10.62
N PRO A 90 -21.61 -6.32 11.40
CA PRO A 90 -20.80 -7.53 11.53
C PRO A 90 -20.79 -8.40 10.26
N GLY A 91 -21.62 -8.07 9.26
CA GLY A 91 -21.61 -8.74 7.97
C GLY A 91 -21.92 -10.23 8.08
N ASP A 92 -21.02 -11.06 7.54
CA ASP A 92 -21.15 -12.52 7.52
C ASP A 92 -20.54 -13.19 8.77
N GLY A 93 -20.23 -12.41 9.81
CA GLY A 93 -19.70 -12.94 11.06
C GLY A 93 -18.18 -13.17 11.07
N ALA A 94 -17.47 -12.70 10.04
CA ALA A 94 -16.02 -12.81 9.92
C ALA A 94 -15.42 -11.62 9.16
N PHE A 95 -14.10 -11.44 9.26
CA PHE A 95 -13.34 -10.53 8.42
C PHE A 95 -12.84 -11.24 7.17
N PHE A 96 -12.93 -10.56 6.03
CA PHE A 96 -12.55 -11.06 4.71
C PHE A 96 -11.47 -10.14 4.13
N PRO A 97 -10.19 -10.49 4.28
CA PRO A 97 -9.08 -9.76 3.66
C PRO A 97 -9.20 -9.73 2.13
N PHE A 98 -8.51 -8.77 1.53
CA PHE A 98 -8.30 -8.76 0.09
C PHE A 98 -7.58 -10.04 -0.35
N ASP A 99 -7.90 -10.50 -1.55
CA ASP A 99 -7.16 -11.54 -2.24
C ASP A 99 -5.91 -10.93 -2.88
N VAL A 100 -4.73 -11.37 -2.41
CA VAL A 100 -3.44 -10.89 -2.92
C VAL A 100 -3.31 -11.12 -4.43
N ALA A 101 -3.89 -12.18 -4.98
CA ALA A 101 -3.86 -12.44 -6.41
C ALA A 101 -4.68 -11.39 -7.18
N GLU A 102 -5.84 -11.00 -6.67
CA GLU A 102 -6.67 -9.94 -7.27
C GLU A 102 -6.00 -8.57 -7.18
N VAL A 103 -5.36 -8.26 -6.05
CA VAL A 103 -4.57 -7.02 -5.88
C VAL A 103 -3.43 -6.95 -6.92
N ARG A 104 -2.71 -8.06 -7.13
CA ARG A 104 -1.65 -8.13 -8.14
C ARG A 104 -2.20 -8.05 -9.57
N ALA A 105 -3.35 -8.67 -9.83
CA ALA A 105 -4.02 -8.58 -11.12
C ALA A 105 -4.49 -7.15 -11.41
N ALA A 106 -5.01 -6.45 -10.41
CA ALA A 106 -5.38 -5.04 -10.50
C ALA A 106 -4.17 -4.17 -10.86
N LEU A 107 -3.03 -4.36 -10.19
CA LEU A 107 -1.77 -3.69 -10.52
C LEU A 107 -1.35 -3.95 -11.97
N ALA A 108 -1.40 -5.21 -12.42
CA ALA A 108 -1.02 -5.57 -13.78
C ALA A 108 -1.92 -4.96 -14.85
N GLY A 109 -3.17 -4.62 -14.49
CA GLY A 109 -4.13 -3.94 -15.37
C GLY A 109 -3.97 -2.42 -15.43
N VAL A 110 -3.08 -1.82 -14.64
CA VAL A 110 -2.89 -0.36 -14.61
C VAL A 110 -2.17 0.11 -15.88
N ALA A 111 -2.82 1.02 -16.62
CA ALA A 111 -2.32 1.65 -17.83
C ALA A 111 -1.59 2.97 -17.52
N PHE A 112 -0.66 2.96 -16.56
CA PHE A 112 0.15 4.11 -16.16
C PHE A 112 1.60 3.67 -15.89
N PRO A 113 2.63 4.49 -16.18
CA PRO A 113 4.01 4.10 -15.90
C PRO A 113 4.30 4.07 -14.39
N LEU A 114 4.57 2.88 -13.84
CA LEU A 114 4.80 2.65 -12.40
C LEU A 114 6.24 2.25 -12.04
N SER A 115 7.16 2.21 -13.00
CA SER A 115 8.53 1.66 -12.82
C SER A 115 9.29 2.27 -11.66
N ASP A 116 9.04 3.54 -11.38
CA ASP A 116 9.79 4.32 -10.41
C ASP A 116 9.02 4.55 -9.10
N LEU A 117 7.76 4.09 -9.03
CA LEU A 117 6.95 4.16 -7.82
C LEU A 117 7.50 3.19 -6.77
N ARG A 118 7.50 3.63 -5.50
CA ARG A 118 7.95 2.83 -4.34
C ARG A 118 6.90 2.82 -3.25
N ALA A 119 6.42 1.65 -2.84
CA ALA A 119 5.53 1.55 -1.69
C ALA A 119 5.46 0.12 -1.14
N ASP A 120 5.13 0.01 0.14
CA ASP A 120 4.75 -1.26 0.75
C ASP A 120 3.22 -1.36 0.79
N VAL A 121 2.70 -2.50 0.35
CA VAL A 121 1.27 -2.81 0.28
C VAL A 121 0.97 -3.92 1.26
N PHE A 122 0.27 -3.60 2.34
CA PHE A 122 -0.14 -4.58 3.34
C PHE A 122 -1.61 -4.93 3.16
N VAL A 123 -1.88 -6.21 2.89
CA VAL A 123 -3.22 -6.78 3.05
C VAL A 123 -3.40 -7.10 4.52
N LEU A 124 -4.40 -6.49 5.15
CA LEU A 124 -4.62 -6.61 6.57
C LEU A 124 -5.53 -7.81 6.90
N PRO A 125 -5.19 -8.63 7.91
CA PRO A 125 -6.07 -9.70 8.38
C PRO A 125 -7.29 -9.18 9.15
N TYR A 126 -7.18 -7.97 9.72
CA TYR A 126 -8.15 -7.34 10.61
C TYR A 126 -8.16 -5.82 10.35
N PRO A 127 -9.31 -5.13 10.51
CA PRO A 127 -9.36 -3.68 10.30
C PRO A 127 -8.71 -2.95 11.48
N ARG A 128 -8.29 -1.70 11.23
CA ARG A 128 -7.69 -0.84 12.26
C ARG A 128 -8.80 -0.19 13.08
N ARG A 129 -8.71 -0.24 14.41
CA ARG A 129 -9.78 0.27 15.31
C ARG A 129 -10.20 1.71 15.04
N THR A 130 -9.26 2.58 14.66
CA THR A 130 -9.52 4.02 14.45
C THR A 130 -9.83 4.38 12.99
N SER A 131 -9.78 3.41 12.06
CA SER A 131 -10.07 3.59 10.64
C SER A 131 -10.30 2.21 10.01
N LEU A 132 -11.57 1.88 9.77
CA LEU A 132 -11.98 0.57 9.29
C LEU A 132 -11.79 0.38 7.78
N GLU A 133 -11.58 1.47 7.05
CA GLU A 133 -11.40 1.49 5.60
C GLU A 133 -9.93 1.30 5.23
N SER A 134 -9.69 0.98 3.95
CA SER A 134 -8.34 1.03 3.38
C SER A 134 -7.78 2.46 3.46
N ALA A 135 -6.45 2.57 3.38
CA ALA A 135 -5.82 3.89 3.27
C ALA A 135 -4.44 3.79 2.66
N ALA A 136 -4.06 4.85 1.96
CA ALA A 136 -2.72 5.11 1.50
C ALA A 136 -2.04 6.25 2.26
N GLY A 137 -0.72 6.24 2.21
CA GLY A 137 0.14 7.31 2.65
C GLY A 137 1.41 7.35 1.79
N PRO A 138 2.37 8.22 2.14
CA PRO A 138 3.67 8.28 1.45
C PRO A 138 4.39 6.93 1.41
N GLY A 139 4.32 6.26 0.26
CA GLY A 139 4.93 4.95 0.04
C GLY A 139 4.29 3.81 0.83
N LEU A 140 3.02 3.90 1.21
CA LEU A 140 2.33 2.87 2.00
C LEU A 140 0.90 2.70 1.51
N ILE A 141 0.45 1.46 1.39
CA ILE A 141 -0.96 1.10 1.21
C ILE A 141 -1.34 0.08 2.28
N LEU A 142 -2.47 0.31 2.94
CA LEU A 142 -3.07 -0.58 3.92
C LEU A 142 -4.46 -0.97 3.43
N LEU A 143 -4.63 -2.22 2.99
CA LEU A 143 -5.91 -2.74 2.48
C LEU A 143 -6.67 -3.41 3.63
N SER A 144 -7.77 -2.80 4.05
CA SER A 144 -8.57 -3.26 5.18
C SER A 144 -9.52 -4.39 4.78
N PRO A 145 -9.74 -5.42 5.60
CA PRO A 145 -10.70 -6.48 5.27
C PRO A 145 -12.14 -5.96 5.34
N GLY A 146 -13.03 -6.57 4.55
CA GLY A 146 -14.47 -6.38 4.68
C GLY A 146 -15.07 -7.25 5.78
N THR A 147 -16.30 -6.95 6.23
CA THR A 147 -17.10 -7.87 7.05
C THR A 147 -17.95 -8.84 6.22
N ARG A 148 -17.88 -8.70 4.89
CA ARG A 148 -18.39 -9.64 3.88
C ARG A 148 -17.30 -9.86 2.85
N ARG A 149 -17.42 -10.93 2.07
CA ARG A 149 -16.50 -11.16 0.95
C ARG A 149 -16.53 -9.97 -0.02
N ILE A 150 -15.35 -9.41 -0.30
CA ILE A 150 -15.20 -8.28 -1.21
C ILE A 150 -15.26 -8.78 -2.65
N ALA A 151 -16.16 -8.22 -3.45
CA ALA A 151 -16.27 -8.56 -4.87
C ALA A 151 -14.97 -8.22 -5.62
N ARG A 152 -14.68 -8.94 -6.71
CA ARG A 152 -13.42 -8.77 -7.46
C ARG A 152 -13.29 -7.35 -7.99
N GLU A 153 -14.37 -6.83 -8.55
CA GLU A 153 -14.52 -5.47 -9.04
C GLU A 153 -14.19 -4.43 -7.96
N GLN A 154 -14.74 -4.62 -6.76
CA GLN A 154 -14.47 -3.74 -5.63
C GLN A 154 -13.00 -3.82 -5.18
N GLN A 155 -12.41 -5.02 -5.10
CA GLN A 155 -10.99 -5.16 -4.74
C GLN A 155 -10.07 -4.43 -5.73
N HIS A 156 -10.37 -4.53 -7.03
CA HIS A 156 -9.62 -3.84 -8.07
C HIS A 156 -9.81 -2.32 -7.99
N ALA A 157 -11.04 -1.87 -7.83
CA ALA A 157 -11.36 -0.44 -7.72
C ALA A 157 -10.67 0.19 -6.50
N GLU A 158 -10.81 -0.42 -5.33
CA GLU A 158 -10.25 0.10 -4.07
C GLU A 158 -8.71 0.09 -4.11
N PHE A 159 -8.07 -0.99 -4.54
CA PHE A 159 -6.61 -1.00 -4.66
C PHE A 159 -6.07 0.05 -5.63
N VAL A 160 -6.69 0.22 -6.80
CA VAL A 160 -6.22 1.20 -7.80
C VAL A 160 -6.48 2.63 -7.32
N HIS A 161 -7.56 2.87 -6.58
CA HIS A 161 -7.79 4.14 -5.89
C HIS A 161 -6.64 4.43 -4.90
N GLU A 162 -6.31 3.49 -4.02
CA GLU A 162 -5.20 3.67 -3.05
C GLU A 162 -3.84 3.83 -3.73
N LEU A 163 -3.63 3.16 -4.87
CA LEU A 163 -2.44 3.37 -5.70
C LEU A 163 -2.40 4.79 -6.27
N GLY A 164 -3.55 5.36 -6.62
CA GLY A 164 -3.69 6.75 -7.06
C GLY A 164 -3.18 7.74 -6.01
N HIS A 165 -3.46 7.50 -4.72
CA HIS A 165 -2.87 8.27 -3.61
C HIS A 165 -1.34 8.13 -3.55
N VAL A 166 -0.78 6.93 -3.73
CA VAL A 166 0.68 6.75 -3.76
C VAL A 166 1.32 7.51 -4.93
N VAL A 167 0.68 7.49 -6.11
CA VAL A 167 1.09 8.28 -7.27
C VAL A 167 1.02 9.77 -6.95
N GLN A 168 -0.07 10.23 -6.32
CA GLN A 168 -0.21 11.61 -5.87
C GLN A 168 0.94 12.03 -4.95
N TYR A 169 1.20 11.29 -3.87
CA TYR A 169 2.27 11.64 -2.92
C TYR A 169 3.65 11.73 -3.60
N GLN A 170 3.96 10.85 -4.55
CA GLN A 170 5.30 10.80 -5.16
C GLN A 170 5.46 11.68 -6.40
N MET A 171 4.38 12.01 -7.11
CA MET A 171 4.45 12.71 -8.39
C MET A 171 3.71 14.07 -8.40
N LEU A 172 2.80 14.29 -7.46
CA LEU A 172 2.10 15.56 -7.21
C LEU A 172 2.05 15.86 -5.69
N PRO A 173 3.21 15.99 -5.02
CA PRO A 173 3.25 16.26 -3.57
C PRO A 173 2.57 17.59 -3.24
N ASP A 174 2.05 17.74 -2.02
CA ASP A 174 1.31 18.93 -1.56
C ASP A 174 2.10 20.24 -1.72
N ALA A 175 3.43 20.16 -1.70
CA ALA A 175 4.32 21.30 -1.91
C ALA A 175 4.30 21.84 -3.36
N ASP A 176 3.87 21.05 -4.35
CA ASP A 176 3.74 21.49 -5.75
C ASP A 176 2.44 22.26 -5.97
N GLY A 177 2.33 23.43 -5.33
CA GLY A 177 1.15 24.29 -5.39
C GLY A 177 0.81 24.73 -6.83
N GLY A 178 1.82 24.82 -7.71
CA GLY A 178 1.61 25.18 -9.12
C GLY A 178 0.86 24.10 -9.89
N ARG A 179 1.29 22.84 -9.79
CA ARG A 179 0.58 21.73 -10.44
C ARG A 179 -0.74 21.40 -9.76
N TRP A 180 -0.83 21.55 -8.43
CA TRP A 180 -2.12 21.46 -7.75
C TRP A 180 -3.10 22.53 -8.24
N ALA A 181 -2.65 23.76 -8.52
CA ALA A 181 -3.50 24.77 -9.14
C ALA A 181 -3.92 24.38 -10.56
N GLN A 182 -3.02 23.82 -11.37
CA GLN A 182 -3.34 23.33 -12.71
C GLN A 182 -4.38 22.19 -12.68
N TYR A 183 -4.15 21.18 -11.84
CA TYR A 183 -5.08 20.06 -11.65
C TYR A 183 -6.46 20.54 -11.22
N ARG A 184 -6.53 21.40 -10.19
CA ARG A 184 -7.80 21.93 -9.70
C ARG A 184 -8.52 22.79 -10.75
N ALA A 185 -7.78 23.51 -11.59
CA ALA A 185 -8.35 24.25 -12.71
C ALA A 185 -8.96 23.32 -13.77
N LEU A 186 -8.27 22.23 -14.13
CA LEU A 186 -8.80 21.21 -15.04
C LEU A 186 -10.09 20.59 -14.50
N ARG A 187 -10.13 20.30 -13.19
CA ARG A 187 -11.28 19.69 -12.54
C ARG A 187 -12.39 20.66 -12.17
N GLY A 188 -12.17 21.97 -12.23
CA GLY A 188 -13.14 22.97 -11.78
C GLY A 188 -13.31 23.03 -10.26
N ILE A 189 -12.33 22.55 -9.48
CA ILE A 189 -12.38 22.42 -8.01
C ILE A 189 -11.48 23.45 -7.31
N ALA A 190 -11.33 24.64 -7.89
CA ALA A 190 -10.56 25.72 -7.30
C ALA A 190 -11.28 26.40 -6.10
N ASP A 191 -12.56 26.11 -5.91
CA ASP A 191 -13.40 26.68 -4.84
C ASP A 191 -12.99 26.15 -3.45
N PRO A 192 -13.03 26.97 -2.38
CA PRO A 192 -12.83 26.52 -1.01
C PRO A 192 -13.72 25.35 -0.54
N ALA A 193 -14.84 25.09 -1.21
CA ALA A 193 -15.68 23.92 -1.01
C ALA A 193 -14.93 22.59 -1.22
N TYR A 194 -13.79 22.61 -1.91
CA TYR A 194 -12.90 21.47 -2.14
C TYR A 194 -11.63 21.56 -1.30
N GLY A 195 -11.80 21.49 0.03
CA GLY A 195 -10.75 21.60 1.03
C GLY A 195 -10.56 20.32 1.86
N PRO A 196 -9.54 20.28 2.73
CA PRO A 196 -9.26 19.10 3.57
C PRO A 196 -10.38 18.78 4.58
N SER A 197 -11.25 19.75 4.87
CA SER A 197 -12.42 19.59 5.75
C SER A 197 -13.70 19.20 5.01
N SER A 198 -13.67 19.11 3.68
CA SER A 198 -14.84 18.77 2.88
C SER A 198 -15.25 17.30 3.06
N PRO A 199 -16.47 16.93 2.63
CA PRO A 199 -16.86 15.52 2.48
C PRO A 199 -15.78 14.75 1.72
N HIS A 200 -15.64 13.46 2.01
CA HIS A 200 -14.54 12.63 1.47
C HIS A 200 -14.42 12.74 -0.06
N ALA A 201 -15.52 12.50 -0.79
CA ALA A 201 -15.60 12.64 -2.24
C ALA A 201 -15.25 14.04 -2.81
N ASP A 202 -15.25 15.09 -1.99
CA ASP A 202 -14.96 16.48 -2.39
C ASP A 202 -13.52 16.89 -2.08
N ARG A 203 -12.71 16.01 -1.49
CA ARG A 203 -11.32 16.34 -1.16
C ARG A 203 -10.45 16.20 -2.42
N PRO A 204 -9.59 17.18 -2.75
CA PRO A 204 -8.76 17.12 -3.95
C PRO A 204 -7.89 15.87 -4.08
N HIS A 205 -7.39 15.35 -2.96
CA HIS A 205 -6.63 14.09 -2.91
C HIS A 205 -7.47 12.88 -3.29
N GLU A 206 -8.70 12.78 -2.78
CA GLU A 206 -9.63 11.68 -3.08
C GLU A 206 -10.10 11.76 -4.53
N ILE A 207 -10.42 12.97 -5.02
CA ILE A 207 -10.76 13.20 -6.42
C ILE A 207 -9.59 12.78 -7.33
N PHE A 208 -8.34 13.08 -6.94
CA PHE A 208 -7.17 12.66 -7.72
C PHE A 208 -7.02 11.13 -7.77
N ALA A 209 -7.14 10.46 -6.62
CA ALA A 209 -7.07 9.01 -6.54
C ALA A 209 -8.17 8.34 -7.35
N GLU A 210 -9.37 8.92 -7.33
CA GLU A 210 -10.51 8.45 -8.08
C GLU A 210 -10.38 8.70 -9.60
N ASP A 211 -9.87 9.87 -9.99
CA ASP A 211 -9.53 10.18 -11.38
C ASP A 211 -8.46 9.20 -11.90
N PHE A 212 -7.46 8.87 -11.07
CA PHE A 212 -6.43 7.88 -11.40
C PHE A 212 -7.04 6.50 -11.67
N ARG A 213 -7.91 6.03 -10.77
CA ARG A 213 -8.65 4.77 -10.93
C ARG A 213 -9.46 4.75 -12.22
N ALA A 214 -10.24 5.81 -12.47
CA ALA A 214 -11.13 5.91 -13.61
C ALA A 214 -10.38 5.99 -14.95
N LEU A 215 -9.25 6.68 -15.02
CA LEU A 215 -8.48 6.86 -16.26
C LEU A 215 -7.52 5.70 -16.54
N PHE A 216 -6.85 5.19 -15.51
CA PHE A 216 -5.72 4.27 -15.70
C PHE A 216 -5.95 2.87 -15.13
N GLY A 217 -7.04 2.63 -14.41
CA GLY A 217 -7.38 1.31 -13.90
C GLY A 217 -7.72 0.29 -15.01
N GLY A 218 -7.54 -0.99 -14.71
CA GLY A 218 -8.04 -2.08 -15.55
C GLY A 218 -9.58 -2.07 -15.65
N ALA A 219 -10.14 -2.91 -16.53
CA ALA A 219 -11.59 -2.97 -16.73
C ALA A 219 -12.39 -3.21 -15.43
N LEU A 220 -11.88 -4.07 -14.53
CA LEU A 220 -12.50 -4.34 -13.23
C LEU A 220 -12.38 -3.16 -12.26
N ALA A 221 -11.29 -2.39 -12.32
CA ALA A 221 -11.14 -1.19 -11.48
C ALA A 221 -12.08 -0.07 -11.94
N ARG A 222 -12.45 -0.04 -13.22
CA ARG A 222 -13.35 0.95 -13.84
C ARG A 222 -14.81 0.50 -13.91
N TYR A 223 -15.16 -0.63 -13.28
CA TYR A 223 -16.42 -1.34 -13.49
C TYR A 223 -17.70 -0.50 -13.28
N SER A 224 -17.66 0.48 -12.37
CA SER A 224 -18.82 1.32 -12.05
C SER A 224 -19.20 2.25 -13.19
N GLY A 225 -18.25 2.62 -14.05
CA GLY A 225 -18.43 3.69 -15.05
C GLY A 225 -18.70 5.07 -14.44
N THR A 226 -18.54 5.19 -13.12
CA THR A 226 -18.77 6.42 -12.36
C THR A 226 -17.58 6.68 -11.45
N ILE A 227 -17.53 7.91 -10.95
CA ILE A 227 -16.63 8.34 -9.87
C ILE A 227 -17.44 8.61 -8.60
N GLU A 228 -16.80 8.58 -7.45
CA GLU A 228 -17.44 8.84 -6.15
C GLU A 228 -18.18 10.18 -6.11
N ASN A 229 -17.56 11.23 -6.63
CA ASN A 229 -18.18 12.55 -6.74
C ASN A 229 -19.07 12.65 -7.99
N ALA A 230 -20.37 12.39 -7.82
CA ALA A 230 -21.33 12.41 -8.91
C ALA A 230 -21.62 13.81 -9.50
N GLU A 231 -21.19 14.89 -8.83
CA GLU A 231 -21.37 16.26 -9.33
C GLU A 231 -20.28 16.67 -10.33
N LEU A 232 -19.13 15.99 -10.30
CA LEU A 232 -18.03 16.24 -11.23
C LEU A 232 -18.23 15.47 -12.54
N ALA A 233 -17.83 16.11 -13.65
CA ALA A 233 -17.72 15.41 -14.93
C ALA A 233 -16.79 14.19 -14.79
N HIS A 234 -17.12 13.10 -15.50
CA HIS A 234 -16.29 11.90 -15.52
C HIS A 234 -14.89 12.26 -16.07
N PRO A 235 -13.80 11.68 -15.54
CA PRO A 235 -12.43 12.10 -15.89
C PRO A 235 -12.11 12.00 -17.39
N GLU A 236 -12.66 11.00 -18.08
CA GLU A 236 -12.52 10.84 -19.54
C GLU A 236 -13.18 11.99 -20.34
N GLN A 237 -14.07 12.75 -19.72
CA GLN A 237 -14.77 13.89 -20.33
C GLN A 237 -14.08 15.23 -20.07
N VAL A 238 -13.00 15.26 -19.28
CA VAL A 238 -12.26 16.47 -18.92
C VAL A 238 -11.05 16.62 -19.85
N PRO A 239 -11.07 17.57 -20.82
CA PRO A 239 -9.96 17.73 -21.76
C PRO A 239 -8.65 18.06 -21.07
N GLY A 240 -7.58 17.34 -21.39
CA GLY A 240 -6.24 17.58 -20.84
C GLY A 240 -5.96 16.94 -19.49
N LEU A 241 -6.93 16.27 -18.85
CA LEU A 241 -6.75 15.67 -17.53
C LEU A 241 -5.85 14.44 -17.58
N ALA A 242 -6.10 13.51 -18.52
CA ALA A 242 -5.28 12.32 -18.69
C ALA A 242 -3.84 12.69 -19.09
N GLU A 243 -3.68 13.66 -19.98
CA GLU A 243 -2.38 14.20 -20.40
C GLU A 243 -1.64 14.86 -19.25
N PHE A 244 -2.34 15.62 -18.40
CA PHE A 244 -1.77 16.19 -17.19
C PHE A 244 -1.24 15.09 -16.27
N MET A 245 -2.04 14.08 -15.95
CA MET A 245 -1.63 12.99 -15.05
C MET A 245 -0.48 12.18 -15.65
N TRP A 246 -0.51 11.91 -16.96
CA TRP A 246 0.58 11.22 -17.67
C TRP A 246 1.89 12.02 -17.59
N SER A 247 1.83 13.35 -17.72
CA SER A 247 3.01 14.22 -17.62
C SER A 247 3.70 14.16 -16.24
N LEU A 248 2.99 13.72 -15.20
CA LEU A 248 3.57 13.48 -13.89
C LEU A 248 4.56 12.30 -13.93
N ALA A 249 4.25 11.25 -14.68
CA ALA A 249 5.12 10.08 -14.83
C ALA A 249 6.36 10.35 -15.68
N GLU A 250 6.27 11.21 -16.69
CA GLU A 250 7.41 11.57 -17.57
C GLU A 250 8.55 12.25 -16.82
N ARG A 251 8.23 12.93 -15.73
CA ARG A 251 9.24 13.53 -14.85
C ARG A 251 9.87 12.52 -13.90
N GLY A 252 9.32 11.30 -13.85
CA GLY A 252 9.58 10.34 -12.80
C GLY A 252 8.99 10.76 -11.46
N PRO A 253 9.08 9.90 -10.44
CA PRO A 253 8.76 10.28 -9.09
C PRO A 253 9.71 11.41 -8.72
N SER A 254 9.16 12.45 -8.10
CA SER A 254 10.02 13.23 -7.22
C SER A 254 10.53 12.24 -6.18
N GLN A 255 11.83 12.24 -5.87
CA GLN A 255 12.28 11.54 -4.65
C GLN A 255 11.34 12.02 -3.56
N LEU A 256 10.59 11.08 -2.96
CA LEU A 256 9.62 11.35 -1.91
C LEU A 256 10.34 12.28 -0.96
N ALA A 257 9.91 13.55 -0.96
CA ALA A 257 10.60 14.56 -0.19
C ALA A 257 10.54 14.08 1.26
N PHE A 258 11.45 14.54 2.09
CA PHE A 258 11.34 14.21 3.51
C PHE A 258 10.02 14.81 4.03
N GLU A 259 8.99 13.98 4.13
CA GLU A 259 7.59 14.37 4.35
C GLU A 259 7.13 13.97 5.74
N ALA A 260 6.13 14.66 6.26
CA ALA A 260 5.58 14.44 7.59
C ALA A 260 4.07 14.18 7.53
N TRP A 261 3.58 13.11 8.15
CA TRP A 261 2.14 12.83 8.28
C TRP A 261 1.76 12.15 9.60
N PRO A 262 0.51 12.31 10.09
CA PRO A 262 -0.42 13.34 9.65
C PRO A 262 0.15 14.73 9.93
N ASN A 263 -0.22 15.72 9.12
CA ASN A 263 0.24 17.08 9.29
C ASN A 263 -0.88 18.04 8.84
N PRO A 264 -1.60 18.69 9.78
CA PRO A 264 -1.34 18.75 11.23
C PRO A 264 -1.51 17.42 11.97
N SER A 265 -0.84 17.27 13.12
CA SER A 265 -0.98 16.13 14.03
C SER A 265 -1.41 16.56 15.43
N ARG A 266 -2.18 15.72 16.12
CA ARG A 266 -2.50 15.86 17.55
C ARG A 266 -1.61 14.98 18.45
N GLY A 267 -0.56 14.37 17.90
CA GLY A 267 0.28 13.44 18.62
C GLY A 267 1.41 12.93 17.75
N ALA A 268 1.39 11.64 17.43
CA ALA A 268 2.44 11.01 16.64
C ALA A 268 2.54 11.60 15.23
N VAL A 269 3.76 11.78 14.74
CA VAL A 269 4.10 12.25 13.40
C VAL A 269 5.11 11.29 12.82
N ARG A 270 4.97 11.03 11.53
CA ARG A 270 5.69 10.01 10.79
C ARG A 270 6.38 10.67 9.64
N PHE A 271 7.50 10.11 9.25
CA PHE A 271 8.25 10.62 8.12
C PHE A 271 8.64 9.48 7.20
N ALA A 272 8.70 9.78 5.91
CA ALA A 272 9.19 8.91 4.87
C ALA A 272 10.06 9.72 3.92
N ARG A 273 10.99 9.01 3.32
CA ARG A 273 11.79 9.48 2.20
C ARG A 273 12.11 8.28 1.34
N SER A 274 11.92 8.40 0.04
CA SER A 274 12.39 7.38 -0.90
C SER A 274 13.84 7.66 -1.28
N GLY A 275 14.69 6.64 -1.26
CA GLY A 275 16.11 6.77 -1.59
C GLY A 275 16.93 7.54 -0.55
N GLY A 276 18.23 7.68 -0.84
CA GLY A 276 19.22 8.22 0.09
C GLY A 276 19.62 7.24 1.19
N ALA A 277 20.57 7.65 2.04
CA ALA A 277 21.01 6.83 3.17
C ALA A 277 19.95 6.84 4.29
N ALA A 278 19.77 5.69 4.96
CA ALA A 278 18.96 5.58 6.16
C ALA A 278 19.69 6.25 7.34
N VAL A 279 19.52 7.57 7.50
CA VAL A 279 20.17 8.38 8.55
C VAL A 279 19.18 8.83 9.63
N PRO A 280 19.62 9.11 10.86
CA PRO A 280 18.74 9.67 11.88
C PRO A 280 18.12 11.01 11.47
N VAL A 281 16.93 11.29 11.99
CA VAL A 281 16.24 12.59 11.85
C VAL A 281 16.25 13.30 13.20
N ASP A 282 16.54 14.59 13.20
CA ASP A 282 16.38 15.44 14.38
C ASP A 282 15.10 16.27 14.26
N VAL A 283 14.32 16.36 15.34
CA VAL A 283 13.15 17.24 15.46
C VAL A 283 13.52 18.46 16.28
N PHE A 284 13.16 19.64 15.81
CA PHE A 284 13.48 20.94 16.37
C PHE A 284 12.19 21.74 16.63
N ASP A 285 12.20 22.55 17.70
CA ASP A 285 11.18 23.58 17.88
C ASP A 285 11.46 24.83 17.04
N ALA A 286 10.53 25.79 17.04
CA ALA A 286 10.64 27.03 16.27
C ALA A 286 11.84 27.91 16.69
N THR A 287 12.48 27.65 17.84
CA THR A 287 13.70 28.35 18.27
C THR A 287 14.98 27.66 17.77
N GLY A 288 14.85 26.52 17.09
CA GLY A 288 15.96 25.71 16.62
C GLY A 288 16.52 24.76 17.68
N ARG A 289 15.87 24.63 18.85
CA ARG A 289 16.28 23.67 19.88
C ARG A 289 15.82 22.27 19.48
N ARG A 290 16.76 21.31 19.48
CA ARG A 290 16.45 19.90 19.22
C ARG A 290 15.64 19.32 20.37
N ILE A 291 14.48 18.75 20.07
CA ILE A 291 13.58 18.11 21.03
C ILE A 291 13.63 16.59 20.95
N ALA A 292 13.94 15.99 19.79
CA ALA A 292 14.05 14.54 19.65
C ALA A 292 15.04 14.15 18.54
N THR A 293 15.54 12.92 18.60
CA THR A 293 16.27 12.25 17.52
C THR A 293 15.59 10.91 17.24
N LEU A 294 15.27 10.67 15.97
CA LEU A 294 14.52 9.51 15.50
C LEU A 294 15.47 8.57 14.76
N ALA A 295 15.41 7.29 15.08
CA ALA A 295 16.16 6.27 14.35
C ALA A 295 15.47 5.97 13.00
N PRO A 296 16.23 5.78 11.91
CA PRO A 296 15.67 5.38 10.64
C PRO A 296 15.29 3.91 10.67
N VAL A 297 14.22 3.56 9.94
CA VAL A 297 13.86 2.18 9.63
C VAL A 297 13.74 2.06 8.12
N ALA A 298 14.64 1.30 7.50
CA ALA A 298 14.61 1.05 6.06
C ALA A 298 13.67 -0.13 5.75
N LEU A 299 12.75 0.08 4.82
CA LEU A 299 11.87 -0.95 4.27
C LEU A 299 11.84 -0.80 2.75
N GLY A 300 12.35 -1.81 2.03
CA GLY A 300 12.53 -1.73 0.59
C GLY A 300 13.38 -0.52 0.17
N ALA A 301 12.81 0.37 -0.65
CA ALA A 301 13.47 1.59 -1.12
C ALA A 301 13.08 2.85 -0.32
N VAL A 302 12.28 2.70 0.74
CA VAL A 302 11.78 3.80 1.56
C VAL A 302 12.40 3.72 2.95
N THR A 303 12.81 4.87 3.47
CA THR A 303 13.21 5.00 4.88
C THR A 303 12.10 5.70 5.64
N TYR A 304 11.73 5.13 6.78
CA TYR A 304 10.71 5.66 7.68
C TYR A 304 11.30 6.14 9.00
N TRP A 305 10.63 7.10 9.61
CA TRP A 305 10.86 7.54 10.99
C TRP A 305 9.50 7.77 11.68
N SER A 306 9.41 7.52 12.97
CA SER A 306 8.25 7.91 13.77
C SER A 306 8.68 8.72 14.97
N TRP A 307 7.89 9.74 15.24
CA TRP A 307 7.97 10.55 16.42
C TRP A 307 6.64 10.43 17.16
N ASN A 308 6.68 10.04 18.44
CA ASN A 308 5.50 9.86 19.28
C ASN A 308 4.95 11.18 19.86
N GLY A 309 5.48 12.33 19.43
CA GLY A 309 5.10 13.64 19.96
C GLY A 309 5.78 14.00 21.29
N LEU A 310 6.70 13.16 21.81
CA LEU A 310 7.42 13.42 23.05
C LEU A 310 8.82 13.98 22.79
N GLY A 311 9.26 14.90 23.62
CA GLY A 311 10.66 15.32 23.68
C GLY A 311 11.57 14.26 24.29
N ALA A 312 12.88 14.50 24.24
CA ALA A 312 13.90 13.64 24.83
C ALA A 312 13.78 13.49 26.35
N ASP A 313 13.06 14.41 27.01
CA ASP A 313 12.72 14.35 28.44
C ASP A 313 11.42 13.58 28.73
N GLY A 314 10.81 12.96 27.70
CA GLY A 314 9.56 12.21 27.80
C GLY A 314 8.30 13.07 27.91
N ARG A 315 8.42 14.41 27.86
CA ARG A 315 7.26 15.31 27.93
C ARG A 315 6.65 15.54 26.55
N PRO A 316 5.33 15.75 26.46
CA PRO A 316 4.69 16.14 25.21
C PRO A 316 5.31 17.43 24.64
N ALA A 317 5.53 17.46 23.34
CA ALA A 317 5.93 18.69 22.66
C ALA A 317 4.80 19.73 22.73
N PRO A 318 5.14 21.02 22.84
CA PRO A 318 4.13 22.06 22.84
C PRO A 318 3.40 22.12 21.49
N PRO A 319 2.11 22.50 21.48
CA PRO A 319 1.41 22.79 20.23
C PRO A 319 2.12 23.94 19.50
N GLY A 320 2.20 23.85 18.18
CA GLY A 320 2.91 24.83 17.36
C GLY A 320 3.60 24.23 16.14
N VAL A 321 4.51 25.00 15.56
CA VAL A 321 5.31 24.57 14.40
C VAL A 321 6.63 24.00 14.86
N LEU A 322 6.94 22.80 14.39
CA LEU A 322 8.21 22.10 14.58
C LEU A 322 8.83 21.78 13.23
N PHE A 323 10.12 21.46 13.23
CA PHE A 323 10.87 21.10 12.02
C PHE A 323 11.59 19.79 12.24
N ALA A 324 11.47 18.85 11.31
CA ALA A 324 12.29 17.64 11.31
C ALA A 324 13.31 17.71 10.17
N ARG A 325 14.55 17.27 10.42
CA ARG A 325 15.63 17.29 9.42
C ARG A 325 16.46 16.00 9.48
N PRO A 326 16.65 15.29 8.36
CA PRO A 326 17.62 14.19 8.28
C PRO A 326 19.05 14.68 8.54
N ARG A 327 19.88 13.86 9.18
CA ARG A 327 21.32 14.15 9.41
C ARG A 327 22.18 13.91 8.17
N GLU A 328 21.73 14.42 7.04
CA GLU A 328 22.44 14.38 5.77
C GLU A 328 22.70 15.82 5.29
N PRO A 329 23.90 16.13 4.79
CA PRO A 329 24.20 17.47 4.27
C PRO A 329 23.22 17.87 3.15
N GLY A 330 22.61 19.05 3.27
CA GLY A 330 21.70 19.59 2.25
C GLY A 330 20.31 18.93 2.21
N ALA A 331 19.99 18.02 3.13
CA ALA A 331 18.67 17.41 3.19
C ALA A 331 17.56 18.43 3.49
N ALA A 332 16.45 18.31 2.76
CA ALA A 332 15.24 19.08 3.02
C ALA A 332 14.69 18.80 4.42
N ALA A 333 14.12 19.82 5.05
CA ALA A 333 13.43 19.70 6.34
C ALA A 333 11.91 19.61 6.14
N ALA A 334 11.25 18.79 6.96
CA ALA A 334 9.80 18.71 7.01
C ALA A 334 9.26 19.69 8.06
N ARG A 335 8.23 20.46 7.71
CA ARG A 335 7.48 21.28 8.67
C ARG A 335 6.36 20.43 9.28
N ILE A 336 6.23 20.48 10.60
CA ILE A 336 5.21 19.76 11.37
C ILE A 336 4.34 20.79 12.08
N VAL A 337 3.02 20.61 12.03
CA VAL A 337 2.07 21.39 12.82
C VAL A 337 1.48 20.49 13.90
N VAL A 338 1.79 20.76 15.17
CA VAL A 338 1.21 20.06 16.33
C VAL A 338 0.00 20.86 16.81
N ALA A 339 -1.19 20.27 16.68
CA ALA A 339 -2.45 20.80 17.15
C ALA A 339 -2.79 20.25 18.54
N ARG A 340 -3.68 20.95 19.25
CA ARG A 340 -4.31 20.46 20.48
C ARG A 340 -5.40 19.42 20.18
#